data_AF-A0A966R3V8-F1
#
_entry.id   AF-A0A966R3V8-F1
#
_cell.length_a   1.000
_cell.length_b   1.000
_cell.length_c   1.000
_cell.angle_alpha   90.00
_cell.angle_beta   90.00
_cell.angle_gamma   90.00
#
_symmetry.space_group_name_H-M   'P 1'
#
loop_
_entity.id
_entity.type
_entity.pdbx_description
1 polymer ?
#
loop_
_entity_poly.entity_id
_entity_poly.type
_entity_poly.pdbx_seq_one_letter_code
_entity_poly.pdbx_strand_id
1 'polypeptide(L)'
;MKTFTYTLTILIGSFNTIYADYPNYKYVSLTTDQQKCEYEANYMAAHNISTHVGSVIGNFEGVGVGNKPNCNTCVPQVNMRLTGDYSAQGKNGKWYRVRSWR
;
A
#
# COMPACT_ATOMS: atom_id res chain seq x y z
N MET A 1 -1.36 -29.83 14.81
CA MET A 1 -1.41 -28.42 14.36
C MET A 1 -2.84 -27.95 14.61
N LYS A 2 -3.07 -26.98 15.50
CA LYS A 2 -4.44 -26.56 15.89
C LYS A 2 -4.93 -25.51 14.89
N THR A 3 -6.01 -25.81 14.18
CA THR A 3 -6.68 -24.88 13.27
C THR A 3 -7.64 -24.00 14.08
N PHE A 4 -7.54 -22.69 13.97
CA PHE A 4 -8.49 -21.74 14.55
C PHE A 4 -9.43 -21.25 13.46
N THR A 5 -10.73 -21.46 13.65
CA THR A 5 -11.79 -20.95 12.77
C THR A 5 -12.39 -19.71 13.42
N TYR A 6 -12.33 -18.55 12.74
CA TYR A 6 -13.05 -17.35 13.16
C TYR A 6 -14.29 -17.20 12.27
N THR A 7 -15.47 -17.21 12.89
CA THR A 7 -16.74 -16.92 12.23
C THR A 7 -16.88 -15.40 12.06
N LEU A 8 -16.83 -14.92 10.81
CA LEU A 8 -17.10 -13.53 10.47
C LEU A 8 -18.56 -13.40 10.02
N THR A 9 -19.39 -12.77 10.85
CA THR A 9 -20.77 -12.40 10.47
C THR A 9 -20.71 -11.16 9.58
N ILE A 10 -20.94 -11.31 8.28
CA ILE A 10 -20.96 -10.20 7.32
C ILE A 10 -22.41 -9.74 7.13
N LEU A 11 -22.73 -8.53 7.59
CA LEU A 11 -23.94 -7.81 7.17
C LEU A 11 -23.66 -7.21 5.78
N ILE A 12 -24.50 -7.59 4.82
CA ILE A 12 -24.40 -7.24 3.40
C ILE A 12 -24.54 -5.73 3.12
N GLY A 13 -23.67 -5.22 2.25
CA GLY A 13 -23.79 -3.93 1.56
C GLY A 13 -22.99 -3.98 0.27
N SER A 14 -23.69 -4.05 -0.87
CA SER A 14 -23.13 -4.21 -2.21
C SER A 14 -22.42 -2.94 -2.72
N PHE A 15 -21.30 -3.08 -3.46
CA PHE A 15 -21.06 -2.51 -4.80
C PHE A 15 -19.83 -3.16 -5.46
N ASN A 16 -19.95 -3.43 -6.75
CA ASN A 16 -18.98 -4.09 -7.63
C ASN A 16 -17.82 -3.16 -8.04
N THR A 17 -16.58 -3.65 -7.97
CA THR A 17 -15.58 -3.64 -9.07
C THR A 17 -14.45 -4.58 -8.67
N ILE A 18 -14.18 -5.59 -9.49
CA ILE A 18 -13.19 -6.65 -9.23
C ILE A 18 -11.81 -6.11 -9.63
N TYR A 19 -11.07 -5.54 -8.67
CA TYR A 19 -9.61 -5.38 -8.77
C TYR A 19 -8.98 -6.43 -7.86
N ALA A 20 -8.06 -7.22 -8.41
CA ALA A 20 -7.47 -8.39 -7.78
C ALA A 20 -7.00 -8.12 -6.33
N ASP A 21 -7.58 -8.89 -5.39
CA ASP A 21 -7.14 -9.22 -4.03
C ASP A 21 -6.33 -8.19 -3.21
N TYR A 22 -6.57 -6.89 -3.38
CA TYR A 22 -6.24 -5.89 -2.38
C TYR A 22 -7.35 -5.93 -1.33
N PRO A 23 -7.08 -6.14 -0.03
CA PRO A 23 -8.10 -6.05 1.02
C PRO A 23 -8.64 -4.62 1.13
N ASN A 24 -9.51 -4.25 0.20
CA ASN A 24 -10.02 -2.91 -0.05
C ASN A 24 -10.68 -2.35 1.23
N TYR A 25 -11.29 -3.23 2.03
CA TYR A 25 -11.82 -2.91 3.35
C TYR A 25 -10.78 -2.32 4.31
N LYS A 26 -9.57 -2.91 4.40
CA LYS A 26 -8.52 -2.39 5.27
C LYS A 26 -8.02 -1.05 4.76
N TYR A 27 -7.84 -0.89 3.45
CA TYR A 27 -7.38 0.35 2.84
C TYR A 27 -8.33 1.54 3.07
N VAL A 28 -9.65 1.33 2.95
CA VAL A 28 -10.69 2.34 3.19
C VAL A 28 -10.76 2.76 4.67
N SER A 29 -10.42 1.85 5.60
CA SER A 29 -10.42 2.14 7.04
C SER A 29 -9.23 2.99 7.52
N LEU A 30 -8.18 3.15 6.70
CA LEU A 30 -6.99 3.94 7.07
C LEU A 30 -7.26 5.43 6.88
N THR A 31 -6.99 6.22 7.93
CA THR A 31 -7.36 7.64 7.99
C THR A 31 -6.22 8.57 7.58
N THR A 32 -4.98 8.08 7.49
CA THR A 32 -3.81 8.90 7.14
C THR A 32 -3.06 8.35 5.93
N ASP A 33 -2.42 9.25 5.17
CA ASP A 33 -1.59 8.86 4.03
C ASP A 33 -0.39 8.00 4.46
N GLN A 34 0.18 8.27 5.64
CA GLN A 34 1.27 7.47 6.21
C GLN A 34 0.86 6.02 6.43
N GLN A 35 -0.31 5.77 7.03
CA GLN A 35 -0.82 4.42 7.23
C GLN A 35 -1.08 3.71 5.90
N LYS A 36 -1.59 4.44 4.90
CA LYS A 36 -1.82 3.89 3.55
C LYS A 36 -0.50 3.52 2.88
N CYS A 37 0.54 4.37 2.98
CA CYS A 37 1.88 4.07 2.45
C CYS A 37 2.48 2.84 3.13
N GLU A 38 2.34 2.72 4.46
CA GLU A 38 2.80 1.55 5.21
C GLU A 38 2.09 0.28 4.74
N TYR A 39 0.77 0.34 4.61
CA TYR A 39 -0.01 -0.80 4.13
C TYR A 39 0.39 -1.22 2.71
N GLU A 40 0.48 -0.25 1.79
CA GLU A 40 0.81 -0.49 0.38
C GLU A 40 2.22 -1.05 0.21
N ALA A 41 3.23 -0.45 0.84
CA ALA A 41 4.61 -0.92 0.77
C ALA A 41 4.76 -2.34 1.35
N ASN A 42 4.08 -2.63 2.47
CA ASN A 42 4.08 -3.99 3.05
C ASN A 42 3.39 -4.99 2.14
N TYR A 43 2.27 -4.62 1.50
CA TYR A 43 1.59 -5.48 0.55
C TYR A 43 2.46 -5.75 -0.69
N MET A 44 3.07 -4.71 -1.26
CA MET A 44 4.02 -4.81 -2.37
C MET A 44 5.18 -5.75 -2.02
N ALA A 45 5.77 -5.60 -0.83
CA ALA A 45 6.87 -6.43 -0.36
C ALA A 45 6.48 -7.89 -0.12
N ALA A 46 5.27 -8.14 0.36
CA ALA A 46 4.76 -9.50 0.59
C ALA A 46 4.48 -10.25 -0.72
N HIS A 47 4.09 -9.55 -1.78
CA HIS A 47 3.66 -10.13 -3.07
C HIS A 47 4.64 -9.90 -4.22
N ASN A 48 5.76 -9.20 -3.98
CA ASN A 48 6.74 -8.80 -4.98
C ASN A 48 6.16 -7.92 -6.11
N ILE A 49 5.25 -7.00 -5.77
CA ILE A 49 4.63 -6.09 -6.73
C ILE A 49 5.48 -4.83 -6.86
N SER A 50 5.81 -4.45 -8.09
CA SER A 50 6.64 -3.27 -8.41
C SER A 50 5.87 -2.08 -8.97
N THR A 51 4.54 -2.13 -8.93
CA THR A 51 3.63 -1.10 -9.43
C THR A 51 2.75 -0.57 -8.31
N HIS A 52 1.97 0.48 -8.60
CA HIS A 52 0.84 0.88 -7.76
C HIS A 52 -0.11 -0.30 -7.59
N VAL A 53 -0.65 -0.46 -6.38
CA VAL A 53 -1.56 -1.55 -6.05
C VAL A 53 -2.95 -1.03 -5.69
N GLY A 54 -3.03 0.16 -5.08
CA GLY A 54 -4.27 0.86 -4.78
C GLY A 54 -4.58 2.04 -5.72
N SER A 55 -5.63 2.77 -5.35
CA SER A 55 -5.83 4.14 -5.83
C SER A 55 -4.72 5.04 -5.32
N VAL A 56 -4.42 6.12 -6.04
CA VAL A 56 -3.44 7.13 -5.61
C VAL A 56 -3.70 7.58 -4.16
N ILE A 57 -2.67 7.48 -3.32
CA ILE A 57 -2.67 8.05 -1.96
C ILE A 57 -2.41 9.57 -2.08
N GLY A 58 -3.23 10.37 -1.39
CA GLY A 58 -3.11 11.82 -1.44
C GLY A 58 -3.51 12.41 -2.79
N ASN A 59 -2.72 13.35 -3.29
CA ASN A 59 -2.86 13.99 -4.61
C ASN A 59 -1.82 13.46 -5.62
N PHE A 60 -0.74 12.86 -5.13
CA PHE A 60 0.28 12.19 -5.94
C PHE A 60 0.88 11.05 -5.13
N GLU A 61 1.11 9.91 -5.78
CA GLU A 61 1.75 8.75 -5.21
C GLU A 61 2.98 8.37 -6.04
N GLY A 62 4.06 8.03 -5.35
CA GLY A 62 5.30 7.58 -5.96
C GLY A 62 5.70 6.25 -5.36
N VAL A 63 5.74 5.22 -6.21
CA VAL A 63 6.21 3.88 -5.86
C VAL A 63 7.63 3.64 -6.37
N GLY A 64 8.39 2.81 -5.68
CA GLY A 64 9.74 2.42 -6.08
C GLY A 64 10.16 1.07 -5.52
N VAL A 65 11.02 0.38 -6.26
CA VAL A 65 11.63 -0.89 -5.86
C VAL A 65 13.14 -0.81 -6.04
N GLY A 66 13.92 -1.27 -5.07
CA GLY A 66 15.37 -1.21 -5.15
C GLY A 66 16.10 -2.11 -4.15
N ASN A 67 17.41 -1.91 -4.01
CA ASN A 67 18.28 -2.69 -3.12
C ASN A 67 18.58 -1.99 -1.78
N LYS A 68 17.91 -0.86 -1.50
CA LYS A 68 18.09 -0.05 -0.27
C LYS A 68 16.74 0.50 0.19
N PRO A 69 16.55 0.75 1.50
CA PRO A 69 15.27 1.24 2.03
C PRO A 69 14.80 2.52 1.33
N ASN A 70 15.68 3.51 1.19
CA ASN A 70 15.36 4.77 0.53
C ASN A 70 15.54 4.67 -0.99
N CYS A 71 14.91 3.68 -1.64
CA CYS A 71 14.91 3.59 -3.10
C CYS A 71 14.18 4.82 -3.71
N ASN A 72 14.56 5.17 -4.93
CA ASN A 72 13.94 6.30 -5.62
C ASN A 72 12.50 5.95 -6.00
N THR A 73 11.62 6.93 -5.93
CA THR A 73 10.25 6.84 -6.46
C THR A 73 9.99 8.07 -7.33
N CYS A 74 8.98 8.02 -8.18
CA CYS A 74 8.48 9.23 -8.83
C CYS A 74 8.15 10.30 -7.78
N VAL A 75 8.34 11.57 -8.12
CA VAL A 75 8.06 12.73 -7.26
C VAL A 75 7.18 13.72 -8.01
N PRO A 76 6.33 14.49 -7.33
CA PRO A 76 5.56 15.54 -7.98
C PRO A 76 6.50 16.63 -8.53
N GLN A 77 6.16 17.16 -9.70
CA GLN A 77 6.89 18.27 -10.33
C GLN A 77 6.49 19.65 -9.78
N VAL A 78 5.38 19.70 -9.04
CA VAL A 78 4.88 20.90 -8.37
C VAL A 78 5.17 20.83 -6.87
N ASN A 79 5.16 21.98 -6.20
CA ASN A 79 5.39 22.05 -4.77
C ASN A 79 4.22 21.39 -4.02
N MET A 80 4.48 20.23 -3.42
CA MET A 80 3.53 19.48 -2.61
C MET A 80 4.19 19.00 -1.32
N ARG A 81 3.40 18.82 -0.28
CA ARG A 81 3.88 18.36 1.01
C ARG A 81 3.89 16.84 1.04
N LEU A 82 5.02 16.24 1.43
CA LEU A 82 5.09 14.81 1.72
C LEU A 82 4.22 14.50 2.96
N THR A 83 3.23 13.63 2.79
CA THR A 83 2.26 13.27 3.84
C THR A 83 2.32 11.80 4.24
N GLY A 84 3.03 10.98 3.48
CA GLY A 84 3.36 9.60 3.83
C GLY A 84 4.64 9.14 3.14
N ASP A 85 5.46 8.38 3.85
CA ASP A 85 6.65 7.73 3.30
C ASP A 85 6.92 6.45 4.09
N TYR A 86 6.92 5.30 3.41
CA TYR A 86 7.24 4.04 4.05
C TYR A 86 8.01 3.13 3.11
N SER A 87 8.94 2.36 3.68
CA SER A 87 9.72 1.35 2.96
C SER A 87 9.65 0.01 3.68
N ALA A 88 9.35 -1.05 2.95
CA ALA A 88 9.30 -2.42 3.45
C ALA A 88 10.30 -3.30 2.68
N GLN A 89 10.98 -4.22 3.38
CA GLN A 89 11.83 -5.21 2.74
C GLN A 89 11.05 -6.49 2.47
N GLY A 90 11.02 -6.94 1.21
CA GLY A 90 10.46 -8.23 0.84
C GLY A 90 11.40 -9.38 1.17
N LYS A 91 10.85 -10.60 1.22
CA LYS A 91 11.64 -11.83 1.44
C LYS A 91 12.68 -12.08 0.33
N ASN A 92 12.52 -11.45 -0.82
CA ASN A 92 13.46 -11.47 -1.93
C ASN A 92 14.65 -10.49 -1.76
N GLY A 93 14.76 -9.83 -0.60
CA GLY A 93 15.82 -8.87 -0.28
C GLY A 93 15.65 -7.49 -0.92
N LYS A 94 14.62 -7.28 -1.73
CA LYS A 94 14.30 -5.97 -2.33
C LYS A 94 13.54 -5.09 -1.35
N TRP A 95 13.71 -3.79 -1.51
CA TRP A 95 13.02 -2.75 -0.77
C TRP A 95 11.96 -2.11 -1.64
N TYR A 96 10.75 -1.98 -1.10
CA TYR A 96 9.56 -1.43 -1.74
C TYR A 96 9.19 -0.16 -0.98
N ARG A 97 9.18 0.98 -1.66
CA ARG A 97 8.90 2.28 -1.06
C ARG A 97 7.68 2.89 -1.70
N VAL A 98 6.80 3.41 -0.85
CA VAL A 98 5.60 4.16 -1.24
C VAL A 98 5.66 5.51 -0.56
N ARG A 99 5.45 6.56 -1.37
CA ARG A 99 5.38 7.94 -0.91
C ARG A 99 4.10 8.60 -1.40
N SER A 100 3.53 9.45 -0.55
CA SER A 100 2.33 10.22 -0.82
C SER A 100 2.56 11.70 -0.60
N TRP A 101 1.96 12.52 -1.45
CA TRP A 101 2.01 13.98 -1.35
C TRP A 101 0.61 14.59 -1.43
N ARG A 102 0.44 15.74 -0.78
CA ARG A 102 -0.75 16.61 -0.88
C ARG A 102 -0.41 18.03 -1.26
#